data_AF-A0AB73MIA9-F1
#
_entry.id   AF-A0AB73MIA9-F1
#
_cell.length_a   1.000
_cell.length_b   1.000
_cell.length_c   1.000
_cell.angle_alpha   90.00
_cell.angle_beta   90.00
_cell.angle_gamma   90.00
#
_symmetry.space_group_name_H-M   'P 1'
#
loop_
_entity.id
_entity.type
_entity.pdbx_description
1 polymer ?
#
loop_
_entity_poly.entity_id
_entity_poly.type
_entity_poly.pdbx_seq_one_letter_code
_entity_poly.pdbx_strand_id
1 'polypeptide(L)'
;MTSEKSSNEAQQPGLSRRQLAAGAAWATPVIAASAVVPAYAASTGDTAGSEYGLFVTTAYNGGFVGYTHSDDAGFNGPTSPQAYWANGGTYTPTMNVTSEGCFTDGMAKVGAGSYTPVTNSGSGSNGGYVSSTGFWFSVPTTAVKTGTSYVPGSRAVLKAGARFSTLVTVVVPTTSNWKWTLNNIALQGSAQKWTKTLNGRMSDLNATAPYLGTANVAGTWNASVPTIKDNGDGTATFTGTITYTTSRDYTLTQTGSKYYGQVVILPGVIEVYPAYGFKSFSLTSQVESATITYSGAEVPNVQLNNELQTTATIRSC
;
A
#
# COMPACT_ATOMS: atom_id res chain seq x y z
N MET A 1 30.05 -60.14 23.44
CA MET A 1 31.01 -59.02 23.35
C MET A 1 31.28 -58.75 21.87
N THR A 2 31.41 -57.47 21.50
CA THR A 2 32.08 -56.85 20.31
C THR A 2 32.92 -57.76 19.38
N SER A 3 33.03 -57.53 18.06
CA SER A 3 32.67 -56.35 17.23
C SER A 3 32.49 -56.69 15.73
N GLU A 4 31.98 -55.69 14.98
CA GLU A 4 32.04 -55.40 13.51
C GLU A 4 32.99 -56.23 12.61
N LYS A 5 32.74 -56.48 11.31
CA LYS A 5 32.64 -55.45 10.23
C LYS A 5 32.32 -56.02 8.82
N SER A 6 31.77 -55.16 7.94
CA SER A 6 31.88 -55.10 6.45
C SER A 6 31.34 -56.19 5.50
N SER A 7 30.27 -55.81 4.76
CA SER A 7 30.10 -55.79 3.28
C SER A 7 30.76 -56.83 2.34
N ASN A 8 29.96 -57.42 1.44
CA ASN A 8 30.01 -57.18 -0.02
C ASN A 8 28.87 -57.91 -0.79
N GLU A 9 28.39 -57.27 -1.88
CA GLU A 9 27.93 -57.82 -3.19
C GLU A 9 26.90 -58.99 -3.27
N ALA A 10 25.97 -59.09 -4.23
CA ALA A 10 25.67 -58.31 -5.45
C ALA A 10 24.21 -58.56 -5.95
N GLN A 11 23.88 -57.92 -7.09
CA GLN A 11 23.03 -58.45 -8.18
C GLN A 11 21.50 -58.18 -8.14
N GLN A 12 21.06 -57.29 -9.03
CA GLN A 12 19.67 -57.22 -9.51
C GLN A 12 19.29 -58.50 -10.27
N PRO A 13 18.00 -58.86 -10.32
CA PRO A 13 17.29 -58.65 -11.59
C PRO A 13 15.78 -58.29 -11.45
N GLY A 14 15.18 -57.80 -12.54
CA GLY A 14 13.75 -58.05 -12.80
C GLY A 14 12.82 -56.84 -12.97
N LEU A 15 12.93 -56.11 -14.09
CA LEU A 15 11.79 -55.35 -14.63
C LEU A 15 10.75 -56.35 -15.18
N SER A 16 9.51 -56.30 -14.67
CA SER A 16 8.37 -57.01 -15.28
C SER A 16 7.14 -56.11 -15.41
N ARG A 17 6.21 -56.50 -16.29
CA ARG A 17 5.29 -55.59 -16.99
C ARG A 17 3.89 -55.50 -16.36
N ARG A 18 3.23 -54.37 -16.65
CA ARG A 18 1.77 -54.12 -16.64
C ARG A 18 1.07 -54.12 -15.28
N GLN A 19 0.72 -52.91 -14.84
CA GLN A 19 -0.70 -52.59 -14.59
C GLN A 19 -0.97 -51.13 -14.98
N LEU A 20 -1.61 -50.95 -16.14
CA LEU A 20 -2.24 -49.68 -16.52
C LEU A 20 -3.60 -49.62 -15.82
N ALA A 21 -3.67 -48.86 -14.72
CA ALA A 21 -4.94 -48.43 -14.15
C ALA A 21 -5.19 -46.98 -14.58
N ALA A 22 -6.09 -46.78 -15.55
CA ALA A 22 -6.50 -45.45 -15.99
C ALA A 22 -7.41 -44.82 -14.91
N GLY A 23 -6.82 -44.05 -14.01
CA GLY A 23 -7.52 -43.12 -13.13
C GLY A 23 -7.19 -41.69 -13.55
N ALA A 24 -8.18 -40.91 -13.97
CA ALA A 24 -7.95 -39.57 -14.53
C ALA A 24 -7.38 -38.62 -13.46
N ALA A 25 -6.12 -38.21 -13.65
CA ALA A 25 -5.46 -37.24 -12.80
C ALA A 25 -5.91 -35.81 -13.16
N TRP A 26 -6.78 -35.23 -12.34
CA TRP A 26 -6.83 -33.78 -12.18
C TRP A 26 -5.94 -33.38 -11.00
N ALA A 27 -4.63 -33.49 -11.22
CA ALA A 27 -3.66 -32.93 -10.30
C ALA A 27 -3.74 -31.40 -10.41
N THR A 28 -4.39 -30.76 -9.44
CA THR A 28 -4.16 -29.34 -9.19
C THR A 28 -2.67 -29.16 -8.90
N PRO A 29 -1.95 -28.27 -9.61
CA PRO A 29 -0.59 -27.96 -9.23
C PRO A 29 -0.65 -27.27 -7.87
N VAL A 30 -0.26 -27.99 -6.82
CA VAL A 30 0.14 -27.36 -5.57
C VAL A 30 1.37 -26.53 -5.93
N ILE A 31 1.16 -25.23 -6.14
CA ILE A 31 2.24 -24.26 -6.15
C ILE A 31 2.77 -24.25 -4.72
N ALA A 32 3.74 -25.14 -4.46
CA ALA A 32 4.65 -24.98 -3.36
C ALA A 32 5.39 -23.69 -3.65
N ALA A 33 4.89 -22.59 -3.10
CA ALA A 33 5.58 -21.33 -3.08
C ALA A 33 6.85 -21.54 -2.25
N SER A 34 7.92 -21.96 -2.92
CA SER A 34 9.27 -21.83 -2.41
C SER A 34 9.51 -20.32 -2.25
N ALA A 35 9.15 -19.82 -1.07
CA ALA A 35 9.56 -18.52 -0.61
C ALA A 35 11.09 -18.57 -0.57
N VAL A 36 11.70 -18.12 -1.67
CA VAL A 36 13.09 -17.69 -1.67
C VAL A 36 13.11 -16.40 -0.87
N VAL A 37 12.98 -16.56 0.45
CA VAL A 37 13.32 -15.52 1.42
C VAL A 37 14.79 -15.24 1.12
N PRO A 38 15.15 -14.04 0.64
CA PRO A 38 16.55 -13.67 0.55
C PRO A 38 17.09 -13.83 1.96
N ALA A 39 18.13 -14.65 2.13
CA ALA A 39 18.79 -14.78 3.41
C ALA A 39 19.51 -13.45 3.70
N TYR A 40 18.74 -12.49 4.20
CA TYR A 40 19.24 -11.34 4.93
C TYR A 40 19.93 -11.90 6.17
N ALA A 41 21.20 -12.26 5.99
CA ALA A 41 22.10 -12.50 7.10
C ALA A 41 21.96 -11.31 8.05
N ALA A 42 21.73 -11.60 9.33
CA ALA A 42 21.51 -10.59 10.36
C ALA A 42 22.81 -9.82 10.64
N SER A 43 23.19 -8.94 9.71
CA SER A 43 24.16 -7.90 9.93
C SER A 43 23.43 -6.73 10.58
N THR A 44 23.66 -6.54 11.88
CA THR A 44 23.23 -5.35 12.62
C THR A 44 24.17 -4.17 12.36
N GLY A 45 24.50 -3.95 11.08
CA GLY A 45 25.30 -2.84 10.61
C GLY A 45 24.44 -1.88 9.79
N ASP A 46 24.75 -0.59 9.91
CA ASP A 46 24.19 0.46 9.05
C ASP A 46 24.55 0.16 7.59
N THR A 47 23.62 -0.49 6.90
CA THR A 47 23.76 -0.79 5.47
C THR A 47 23.20 0.37 4.68
N ALA A 48 24.00 0.87 3.74
CA ALA A 48 23.55 1.89 2.81
C ALA A 48 22.42 1.34 1.94
N GLY A 49 21.42 2.16 1.68
CA GLY A 49 20.23 1.73 0.95
C GLY A 49 19.20 2.82 0.76
N SER A 50 17.97 2.40 0.51
CA SER A 50 16.83 3.26 0.24
C SER A 50 15.55 2.77 0.92
N GLU A 51 14.67 3.71 1.19
CA GLU A 51 13.44 3.54 1.94
C GLU A 51 12.24 3.83 1.05
N TYR A 52 11.26 2.93 1.03
CA TYR A 52 10.06 3.05 0.19
C TYR A 52 8.90 2.26 0.78
N GLY A 53 7.66 2.63 0.41
CA GLY A 53 6.50 1.92 0.91
C GLY A 53 5.16 2.47 0.46
N LEU A 54 4.16 1.60 0.51
CA LEU A 54 2.76 1.90 0.23
C LEU A 54 2.02 2.18 1.56
N PHE A 55 1.15 3.18 1.57
CA PHE A 55 0.25 3.46 2.69
C PHE A 55 -1.22 3.47 2.25
N VAL A 56 -2.13 3.18 3.18
CA VAL A 56 -3.57 3.26 2.98
C VAL A 56 -4.24 3.81 4.25
N THR A 57 -5.22 4.68 4.09
CA THR A 57 -6.03 5.25 5.18
C THR A 57 -7.51 5.25 4.79
N THR A 58 -8.36 4.83 5.72
CA THR A 58 -9.83 4.94 5.66
C THR A 58 -10.36 5.59 6.93
N ALA A 59 -11.27 6.56 6.81
CA ALA A 59 -11.75 7.36 7.94
C ALA A 59 -13.25 7.67 7.83
N TYR A 60 -13.83 8.08 8.96
CA TYR A 60 -15.07 8.85 9.00
C TYR A 60 -14.73 10.30 9.31
N ASN A 61 -15.18 11.24 8.48
CA ASN A 61 -14.95 12.67 8.64
C ASN A 61 -16.19 13.47 8.24
N GLY A 62 -16.64 14.40 9.10
CA GLY A 62 -17.66 15.39 8.75
C GLY A 62 -19.02 14.84 8.30
N GLY A 63 -19.38 13.61 8.66
CA GLY A 63 -20.61 12.95 8.19
C GLY A 63 -20.43 11.99 7.01
N PHE A 64 -19.23 11.86 6.45
CA PHE A 64 -18.90 10.97 5.34
C PHE A 64 -17.92 9.88 5.75
N VAL A 65 -18.17 8.66 5.29
CA VAL A 65 -17.18 7.57 5.32
C VAL A 65 -16.36 7.63 4.05
N GLY A 66 -15.03 7.56 4.15
CA GLY A 66 -14.19 7.64 2.96
C GLY A 66 -12.73 7.95 3.18
N TYR A 67 -12.17 8.60 2.16
CA TYR A 67 -10.91 9.34 2.21
C TYR A 67 -11.25 10.79 1.89
N THR A 68 -10.79 11.76 2.70
CA THR A 68 -10.90 13.19 2.38
C THR A 68 -9.53 13.86 2.28
N HIS A 69 -9.38 14.85 1.39
CA HIS A 69 -8.18 15.69 1.24
C HIS A 69 -7.99 16.71 2.38
N SER A 70 -8.82 16.64 3.42
CA SER A 70 -8.94 17.64 4.49
C SER A 70 -9.30 16.96 5.82
N ASP A 71 -8.46 16.03 6.26
CA ASP A 71 -8.61 15.38 7.56
C ASP A 71 -7.80 16.13 8.64
N ASP A 72 -8.35 17.22 9.20
CA ASP A 72 -7.90 17.81 10.48
C ASP A 72 -8.24 16.87 11.67
N ALA A 73 -8.04 15.55 11.50
CA ALA A 73 -8.21 14.54 12.52
C ALA A 73 -6.98 14.51 13.42
N GLY A 74 -7.18 14.66 14.74
CA GLY A 74 -6.12 14.78 15.74
C GLY A 74 -5.02 13.71 15.59
N PHE A 75 -3.79 14.15 15.36
CA PHE A 75 -2.64 13.29 15.09
C PHE A 75 -1.72 13.16 16.31
N ASN A 76 -1.57 11.93 16.81
CA ASN A 76 -0.72 11.58 17.95
C ASN A 76 0.44 10.67 17.52
N GLY A 77 1.17 11.04 16.47
CA GLY A 77 2.25 10.23 15.89
C GLY A 77 3.60 10.93 15.71
N PRO A 78 4.65 10.18 15.35
CA PRO A 78 5.98 10.72 15.08
C PRO A 78 5.96 11.76 13.95
N THR A 79 6.51 12.94 14.25
CA THR A 79 6.62 14.08 13.32
C THR A 79 7.94 14.12 12.55
N SER A 80 8.86 13.17 12.78
CA SER A 80 10.10 13.05 12.01
C SER A 80 10.43 11.60 11.68
N PRO A 81 11.27 11.36 10.66
CA PRO A 81 11.81 10.03 10.38
C PRO A 81 12.58 9.43 11.56
N GLN A 82 13.36 10.24 12.27
CA GLN A 82 14.08 9.74 13.46
C GLN A 82 13.08 9.30 14.53
N ALA A 83 11.99 10.06 14.76
CA ALA A 83 10.95 9.68 15.72
C ALA A 83 10.17 8.43 15.28
N TYR A 84 9.98 8.21 13.97
CA TYR A 84 9.39 6.97 13.46
C TYR A 84 10.27 5.75 13.78
N TRP A 85 11.57 5.85 13.49
CA TRP A 85 12.52 4.76 13.64
C TRP A 85 12.95 4.51 15.10
N ALA A 86 13.12 5.56 15.91
CA ALA A 86 13.48 5.45 17.33
C ALA A 86 12.40 4.76 18.18
N ASN A 87 11.14 4.79 17.74
CA ASN A 87 10.07 4.00 18.34
C ASN A 87 10.08 2.51 17.87
N GLY A 88 11.22 2.01 17.40
CA GLY A 88 11.52 0.59 17.26
C GLY A 88 11.71 0.08 15.83
N GLY A 89 11.28 0.82 14.80
CA GLY A 89 11.37 0.41 13.38
C GLY A 89 10.68 -0.93 13.02
N THR A 90 10.06 -1.53 14.02
CA THR A 90 9.36 -2.80 14.06
C THR A 90 8.30 -2.58 15.15
N TYR A 91 7.03 -2.69 14.76
CA TYR A 91 5.83 -2.48 15.58
C TYR A 91 5.51 -1.05 16.06
N THR A 92 4.36 -0.55 15.56
CA THR A 92 3.42 0.38 16.24
C THR A 92 3.99 1.60 16.99
N PRO A 93 4.37 2.65 16.25
CA PRO A 93 4.28 4.04 16.70
C PRO A 93 3.36 4.85 15.78
N THR A 94 2.06 4.69 16.03
CA THR A 94 1.00 5.67 15.79
C THR A 94 1.02 6.50 14.48
N MET A 95 1.04 5.82 13.32
CA MET A 95 -0.20 5.93 12.52
C MET A 95 -1.20 5.02 13.21
N ASN A 96 -2.01 5.61 14.08
CA ASN A 96 -3.07 4.90 14.79
C ASN A 96 -4.04 4.29 13.75
N VAL A 97 -4.48 3.03 13.84
CA VAL A 97 -4.32 2.04 14.94
C VAL A 97 -4.12 0.61 14.43
N THR A 98 -4.72 0.29 13.28
CA THR A 98 -5.06 -1.07 12.85
C THR A 98 -5.40 -1.04 11.35
N SER A 99 -5.45 -2.21 10.70
CA SER A 99 -6.13 -2.39 9.40
C SER A 99 -7.67 -2.30 9.50
N GLU A 100 -8.21 -2.10 10.70
CA GLU A 100 -9.62 -2.28 11.08
C GLU A 100 -10.04 -1.26 12.15
N GLY A 101 -10.80 -0.23 11.78
CA GLY A 101 -11.27 0.83 12.70
C GLY A 101 -12.79 0.85 12.87
N CYS A 102 -13.26 1.52 13.93
CA CYS A 102 -14.68 1.74 14.18
C CYS A 102 -15.19 2.97 13.40
N PHE A 103 -16.41 2.96 12.87
CA PHE A 103 -16.90 4.10 12.08
C PHE A 103 -17.26 5.34 12.90
N THR A 104 -17.62 5.21 14.18
CA THR A 104 -18.11 6.35 14.99
C THR A 104 -17.00 7.34 15.30
N ASP A 105 -15.82 6.84 15.68
CA ASP A 105 -14.70 7.62 16.21
C ASP A 105 -13.33 7.18 15.65
N GLY A 106 -13.31 6.27 14.67
CA GLY A 106 -12.10 5.56 14.25
C GLY A 106 -11.62 5.87 12.83
N MET A 107 -10.30 5.85 12.69
CA MET A 107 -9.60 5.74 11.41
C MET A 107 -8.86 4.39 11.39
N ALA A 108 -8.77 3.75 10.23
CA ALA A 108 -7.80 2.69 9.99
C ALA A 108 -6.69 3.22 9.09
N LYS A 109 -5.45 2.91 9.46
CA LYS A 109 -4.23 3.37 8.79
C LYS A 109 -3.23 2.24 8.80
N VAL A 110 -2.69 1.89 7.64
CA VAL A 110 -1.74 0.78 7.50
C VAL A 110 -0.71 1.09 6.42
N GLY A 111 0.47 0.50 6.56
CA GLY A 111 1.56 0.59 5.59
C GLY A 111 2.08 -0.78 5.16
N ALA A 112 2.89 -0.80 4.09
CA ALA A 112 3.71 -1.92 3.66
C ALA A 112 4.98 -1.41 2.98
N GLY A 113 6.10 -2.13 3.10
CA GLY A 113 7.39 -1.75 2.50
C GLY A 113 8.49 -1.58 3.54
N SER A 114 9.62 -0.98 3.13
CA SER A 114 10.76 -0.71 4.00
C SER A 114 10.61 0.58 4.80
N TYR A 115 9.73 1.50 4.40
CA TYR A 115 9.39 2.71 5.15
C TYR A 115 8.03 3.27 4.72
N THR A 116 7.19 3.65 5.68
CA THR A 116 5.99 4.46 5.43
C THR A 116 5.93 5.60 6.44
N PRO A 117 6.22 6.86 6.07
CA PRO A 117 6.06 7.99 6.96
C PRO A 117 4.60 8.12 7.39
N VAL A 118 4.41 8.66 8.58
CA VAL A 118 3.25 8.34 9.41
C VAL A 118 2.11 9.35 9.23
N THR A 119 1.78 9.70 7.98
CA THR A 119 0.55 10.40 7.49
C THR A 119 0.71 10.73 5.95
N ASN A 120 -0.09 11.61 5.29
CA ASN A 120 -0.13 11.83 3.81
C ASN A 120 -0.32 13.30 3.20
N SER A 121 -1.52 13.94 3.03
CA SER A 121 -1.71 15.38 2.60
C SER A 121 -2.97 16.21 3.09
N GLY A 122 -2.86 17.29 3.95
CA GLY A 122 -4.02 18.14 4.43
C GLY A 122 -4.07 18.76 5.87
N SER A 123 -3.13 19.68 6.24
CA SER A 123 -2.99 20.48 7.52
C SER A 123 -2.83 19.79 8.91
N GLY A 124 -1.97 20.28 9.83
CA GLY A 124 -1.02 21.41 9.74
C GLY A 124 0.10 21.40 10.79
N SER A 125 1.34 21.63 10.32
CA SER A 125 2.59 21.76 11.12
C SER A 125 3.09 20.48 11.81
N ASN A 126 4.35 20.40 12.26
CA ASN A 126 5.52 20.55 11.40
C ASN A 126 6.16 19.15 11.29
N GLY A 127 6.36 18.65 10.07
CA GLY A 127 6.72 17.24 9.83
C GLY A 127 5.53 16.32 9.54
N GLY A 128 4.31 16.83 9.67
CA GLY A 128 3.09 16.16 9.27
C GLY A 128 2.94 16.03 7.75
N TYR A 129 2.26 14.96 7.42
CA TYR A 129 1.57 14.67 6.17
C TYR A 129 0.07 14.46 6.63
N VAL A 130 -0.99 14.23 5.81
CA VAL A 130 -2.39 13.85 6.24
C VAL A 130 -3.29 13.01 5.23
N SER A 131 -3.51 11.69 5.43
CA SER A 131 -4.53 10.80 4.74
C SER A 131 -4.63 10.70 3.19
N SER A 132 -5.10 9.54 2.68
CA SER A 132 -5.10 8.98 1.29
C SER A 132 -4.55 7.54 1.21
N THR A 133 -4.41 7.00 0.00
CA THR A 133 -3.44 5.93 -0.31
C THR A 133 -2.40 6.43 -1.31
N GLY A 134 -1.21 5.88 -1.25
CA GLY A 134 -0.09 6.35 -2.05
C GLY A 134 1.19 5.59 -1.75
N PHE A 135 2.28 6.06 -2.38
CA PHE A 135 3.59 5.43 -2.36
C PHE A 135 4.69 6.45 -2.06
N TRP A 136 5.67 6.05 -1.24
CA TRP A 136 6.85 6.84 -0.88
C TRP A 136 8.12 6.23 -1.44
N PHE A 137 9.10 7.11 -1.67
CA PHE A 137 10.48 6.75 -1.97
C PHE A 137 11.42 7.81 -1.38
N SER A 138 12.52 7.36 -0.77
CA SER A 138 13.58 8.21 -0.24
C SER A 138 14.69 8.46 -1.25
N VAL A 139 15.52 9.45 -0.98
CA VAL A 139 16.92 9.50 -1.45
C VAL A 139 17.77 8.44 -0.71
N PRO A 140 18.96 8.09 -1.22
CA PRO A 140 19.91 7.23 -0.51
C PRO A 140 20.20 7.65 0.94
N THR A 141 20.31 6.67 1.84
CA THR A 141 20.85 6.82 3.19
C THR A 141 22.01 5.85 3.41
N THR A 142 22.99 6.22 4.24
CA THR A 142 24.03 5.28 4.69
C THR A 142 23.58 4.40 5.85
N ALA A 143 22.41 4.68 6.46
CA ALA A 143 21.89 3.99 7.63
C ALA A 143 20.37 3.78 7.48
N VAL A 144 19.98 2.74 6.74
CA VAL A 144 18.58 2.35 6.55
C VAL A 144 17.92 2.05 7.91
N LYS A 145 16.63 2.43 8.08
CA LYS A 145 15.86 2.26 9.33
C LYS A 145 16.28 3.13 10.51
N THR A 146 16.95 4.26 10.26
CA THR A 146 17.32 5.24 11.30
C THR A 146 16.64 6.60 11.14
N GLY A 147 16.23 6.97 9.92
CA GLY A 147 15.72 8.31 9.63
C GLY A 147 16.80 9.39 9.65
N THR A 148 18.07 9.01 9.72
CA THR A 148 19.22 9.91 9.65
C THR A 148 20.08 9.56 8.42
N SER A 149 21.19 10.27 8.26
CA SER A 149 22.27 9.91 7.34
C SER A 149 21.89 9.79 5.85
N TYR A 150 20.85 10.52 5.42
CA TYR A 150 20.56 10.73 3.99
C TYR A 150 21.72 11.44 3.30
N VAL A 151 22.18 10.88 2.19
CA VAL A 151 23.43 11.30 1.54
C VAL A 151 23.24 12.67 0.88
N PRO A 152 23.99 13.74 1.27
CA PRO A 152 23.80 15.07 0.72
C PRO A 152 23.97 15.13 -0.80
N GLY A 153 23.05 15.83 -1.49
CA GLY A 153 23.07 15.96 -2.95
C GLY A 153 22.77 14.68 -3.76
N SER A 154 22.56 13.54 -3.10
CA SER A 154 22.14 12.29 -3.74
C SER A 154 20.73 12.41 -4.35
N ARG A 155 20.39 11.49 -5.25
CA ARG A 155 19.13 11.53 -6.00
C ARG A 155 18.45 10.17 -6.06
N ALA A 156 17.12 10.22 -6.08
CA ALA A 156 16.25 9.11 -6.42
C ALA A 156 15.32 9.53 -7.55
N VAL A 157 15.22 8.73 -8.60
CA VAL A 157 14.33 8.98 -9.75
C VAL A 157 13.26 7.90 -9.79
N LEU A 158 12.02 8.26 -9.46
CA LEU A 158 10.86 7.41 -9.73
C LEU A 158 10.56 7.49 -11.22
N LYS A 159 10.56 6.34 -11.91
CA LYS A 159 10.39 6.29 -13.36
C LYS A 159 8.96 6.56 -13.82
N ALA A 160 8.85 7.12 -15.03
CA ALA A 160 7.59 7.22 -15.76
C ALA A 160 6.95 5.83 -15.92
N GLY A 161 5.62 5.76 -15.92
CA GLY A 161 4.89 4.50 -16.01
C GLY A 161 4.84 3.70 -14.71
N ALA A 162 5.38 4.23 -13.59
CA ALA A 162 5.14 3.64 -12.28
C ALA A 162 3.64 3.65 -11.98
N ARG A 163 3.11 2.47 -11.63
CA ARG A 163 1.71 2.12 -11.69
C ARG A 163 1.24 1.46 -10.41
N PHE A 164 0.08 1.89 -9.97
CA PHE A 164 -0.50 1.56 -8.67
C PHE A 164 -2.00 1.36 -8.83
N SER A 165 -2.60 0.56 -7.96
CA SER A 165 -4.05 0.41 -7.92
C SER A 165 -4.60 0.39 -6.50
N THR A 166 -5.88 0.73 -6.41
CA THR A 166 -6.69 0.72 -5.20
C THR A 166 -8.06 0.14 -5.51
N LEU A 167 -8.35 -1.02 -4.92
CA LEU A 167 -9.69 -1.58 -4.84
C LEU A 167 -10.46 -0.86 -3.73
N VAL A 168 -11.60 -0.27 -4.10
CA VAL A 168 -12.54 0.38 -3.20
C VAL A 168 -13.72 -0.55 -2.99
N THR A 169 -13.99 -0.91 -1.73
CA THR A 169 -15.12 -1.77 -1.36
C THR A 169 -15.97 -1.09 -0.30
N VAL A 170 -17.27 -0.98 -0.54
CA VAL A 170 -18.27 -0.49 0.42
C VAL A 170 -19.32 -1.57 0.63
N VAL A 171 -19.67 -1.86 1.89
CA VAL A 171 -20.75 -2.77 2.26
C VAL A 171 -21.77 -2.02 3.10
N VAL A 172 -23.05 -2.19 2.76
CA VAL A 172 -24.22 -1.57 3.41
C VAL A 172 -25.31 -2.62 3.67
N PRO A 173 -26.19 -2.43 4.68
CA PRO A 173 -27.35 -3.30 4.86
C PRO A 173 -28.41 -3.02 3.79
N THR A 174 -29.18 -4.02 3.37
CA THR A 174 -30.25 -3.86 2.35
C THR A 174 -31.60 -3.42 2.91
N THR A 175 -31.68 -3.09 4.21
CA THR A 175 -32.91 -2.75 4.94
C THR A 175 -33.48 -1.35 4.65
N SER A 176 -32.73 -0.49 3.96
CA SER A 176 -33.00 0.96 3.83
C SER A 176 -32.83 1.43 2.38
N ASN A 177 -32.67 2.73 2.15
CA ASN A 177 -32.33 3.33 0.85
C ASN A 177 -30.89 3.00 0.36
N TRP A 178 -30.42 1.77 0.54
CA TRP A 178 -29.06 1.32 0.24
C TRP A 178 -28.66 1.53 -1.23
N LYS A 179 -29.61 1.31 -2.15
CA LYS A 179 -29.42 1.58 -3.59
C LYS A 179 -29.13 3.06 -3.84
N TRP A 180 -29.72 3.96 -3.08
CA TRP A 180 -29.39 5.39 -3.16
C TRP A 180 -27.97 5.62 -2.67
N THR A 181 -27.56 5.09 -1.50
CA THR A 181 -26.18 5.26 -1.00
C THR A 181 -25.16 4.79 -2.02
N LEU A 182 -25.28 3.56 -2.54
CA LEU A 182 -24.28 3.01 -3.47
C LEU A 182 -24.25 3.72 -4.83
N ASN A 183 -25.38 4.20 -5.35
CA ASN A 183 -25.43 4.98 -6.61
C ASN A 183 -25.03 6.46 -6.45
N ASN A 184 -24.81 6.94 -5.22
CA ASN A 184 -24.35 8.30 -4.94
C ASN A 184 -22.94 8.37 -4.35
N ILE A 185 -22.21 7.25 -4.30
CA ILE A 185 -20.75 7.26 -4.02
C ILE A 185 -20.08 8.15 -5.07
N ALA A 186 -19.22 9.06 -4.63
CA ALA A 186 -18.60 10.06 -5.50
C ALA A 186 -17.07 10.09 -5.37
N LEU A 187 -16.40 10.48 -6.46
CA LEU A 187 -14.95 10.73 -6.52
C LEU A 187 -14.70 12.22 -6.76
N GLN A 188 -13.60 12.74 -6.21
CA GLN A 188 -13.31 14.18 -6.19
C GLN A 188 -14.40 14.99 -5.45
N GLY A 189 -15.00 14.35 -4.43
CA GLY A 189 -16.12 14.87 -3.65
C GLY A 189 -17.47 14.72 -4.36
N SER A 190 -18.53 15.26 -3.77
CA SER A 190 -19.92 15.15 -4.26
C SER A 190 -20.16 15.62 -5.72
N ALA A 191 -19.18 16.29 -6.34
CA ALA A 191 -19.23 16.75 -7.72
C ALA A 191 -19.34 15.63 -8.77
N GLN A 192 -18.81 14.42 -8.53
CA GLN A 192 -18.75 13.38 -9.56
C GLN A 192 -19.15 11.98 -9.05
N LYS A 193 -20.43 11.63 -9.23
CA LYS A 193 -20.97 10.29 -8.92
C LYS A 193 -20.25 9.19 -9.72
N TRP A 194 -19.74 8.20 -9.01
CA TRP A 194 -19.01 7.07 -9.60
C TRP A 194 -20.00 5.98 -10.03
N THR A 195 -20.54 6.16 -11.24
CA THR A 195 -21.52 5.24 -11.87
C THR A 195 -21.08 4.75 -13.26
N LYS A 196 -19.92 5.22 -13.72
CA LYS A 196 -19.30 4.95 -15.02
C LYS A 196 -17.79 5.08 -14.88
N THR A 197 -17.03 4.77 -15.92
CA THR A 197 -15.58 5.06 -15.96
C THR A 197 -15.34 6.55 -15.77
N LEU A 198 -14.49 6.89 -14.79
CA LEU A 198 -14.03 8.26 -14.53
C LEU A 198 -12.51 8.30 -14.72
N ASN A 199 -11.97 9.40 -15.23
CA ASN A 199 -10.52 9.55 -15.41
C ASN A 199 -10.13 11.01 -15.29
N GLY A 200 -8.84 11.25 -15.07
CA GLY A 200 -8.28 12.58 -15.00
C GLY A 200 -6.77 12.57 -14.85
N ARG A 201 -6.23 13.74 -14.51
CA ARG A 201 -4.80 13.98 -14.33
C ARG A 201 -4.56 14.60 -12.96
N MET A 202 -3.42 14.28 -12.37
CA MET A 202 -2.88 15.02 -11.23
C MET A 202 -1.53 15.62 -11.63
N SER A 203 -1.27 16.85 -11.19
CA SER A 203 0.01 17.53 -11.39
C SER A 203 1.02 17.13 -10.32
N ASP A 204 2.27 17.53 -10.51
CA ASP A 204 3.20 17.60 -9.38
C ASP A 204 2.66 18.61 -8.35
N LEU A 205 2.89 18.34 -7.06
CA LEU A 205 2.48 19.22 -5.97
C LEU A 205 3.63 19.37 -4.98
N ASN A 206 4.27 20.53 -4.94
CA ASN A 206 5.36 20.81 -3.99
C ASN A 206 4.86 20.67 -2.55
N ALA A 207 5.67 20.06 -1.68
CA ALA A 207 5.30 19.86 -0.28
C ALA A 207 5.85 20.96 0.64
N THR A 208 4.98 21.46 1.52
CA THR A 208 5.34 22.35 2.63
C THR A 208 5.99 21.61 3.80
N ALA A 209 5.73 20.30 3.95
CA ALA A 209 6.27 19.49 5.04
C ALA A 209 7.82 19.42 5.02
N PRO A 210 8.52 19.57 6.17
CA PRO A 210 9.98 19.67 6.27
C PRO A 210 10.78 18.58 5.55
N TYR A 211 10.33 17.32 5.63
CA TYR A 211 11.07 16.18 5.11
C TYR A 211 10.69 15.76 3.68
N LEU A 212 9.65 16.39 3.11
CA LEU A 212 9.07 16.01 1.83
C LEU A 212 9.42 16.96 0.70
N GLY A 213 10.00 16.44 -0.38
CA GLY A 213 10.20 17.18 -1.63
C GLY A 213 8.89 17.46 -2.36
N THR A 214 8.09 16.42 -2.62
CA THR A 214 6.80 16.53 -3.32
C THR A 214 5.69 15.75 -2.63
N ALA A 215 4.51 16.36 -2.51
CA ALA A 215 3.28 15.76 -2.02
C ALA A 215 2.55 14.95 -3.10
N ASN A 216 2.85 15.18 -4.38
CA ASN A 216 2.40 14.30 -5.46
C ASN A 216 3.33 14.32 -6.68
N VAL A 217 3.47 13.18 -7.35
CA VAL A 217 4.12 13.07 -8.68
C VAL A 217 3.06 13.07 -9.78
N ALA A 218 3.27 13.87 -10.83
CA ALA A 218 2.33 14.03 -11.94
C ALA A 218 2.00 12.72 -12.69
N GLY A 219 0.73 12.56 -13.06
CA GLY A 219 0.24 11.30 -13.62
C GLY A 219 -1.23 11.33 -14.02
N THR A 220 -1.71 10.17 -14.47
CA THR A 220 -3.09 9.94 -14.89
C THR A 220 -3.76 8.93 -13.97
N TRP A 221 -5.01 9.19 -13.61
CA TRP A 221 -5.84 8.24 -12.88
C TRP A 221 -7.01 7.75 -13.73
N ASN A 222 -7.43 6.50 -13.50
CA ASN A 222 -8.60 5.89 -14.13
C ASN A 222 -9.35 5.05 -13.08
N ALA A 223 -10.63 5.33 -12.90
CA ALA A 223 -11.56 4.61 -12.05
C ALA A 223 -12.49 3.75 -12.94
N SER A 224 -12.54 2.45 -12.70
CA SER A 224 -13.37 1.50 -13.45
C SER A 224 -14.86 1.85 -13.37
N VAL A 225 -15.69 1.28 -14.24
CA VAL A 225 -17.13 1.18 -13.91
C VAL A 225 -17.24 0.36 -12.62
N PRO A 226 -17.93 0.83 -11.58
CA PRO A 226 -18.10 0.06 -10.36
C PRO A 226 -19.24 -0.95 -10.50
N THR A 227 -19.14 -2.05 -9.76
CA THR A 227 -20.18 -3.09 -9.67
C THR A 227 -20.95 -2.92 -8.37
N ILE A 228 -22.28 -2.91 -8.44
CA ILE A 228 -23.16 -3.02 -7.28
C ILE A 228 -23.80 -4.40 -7.29
N LYS A 229 -23.68 -5.13 -6.19
CA LYS A 229 -24.24 -6.47 -6.00
C LYS A 229 -25.09 -6.51 -4.73
N ASP A 230 -26.31 -7.01 -4.85
CA ASP A 230 -27.08 -7.52 -3.72
C ASP A 230 -26.55 -8.91 -3.37
N ASN A 231 -26.14 -9.14 -2.12
CA ASN A 231 -25.51 -10.39 -1.71
C ASN A 231 -26.53 -11.47 -1.33
N GLY A 232 -27.81 -11.12 -1.16
CA GLY A 232 -28.87 -12.05 -0.73
C GLY A 232 -28.84 -12.42 0.75
N ASP A 233 -27.92 -11.86 1.53
CA ASP A 233 -27.71 -12.11 2.98
C ASP A 233 -28.18 -10.93 3.87
N GLY A 234 -28.91 -9.96 3.30
CA GLY A 234 -29.23 -8.70 3.96
C GLY A 234 -28.19 -7.60 3.78
N THR A 235 -27.16 -7.81 2.96
CA THR A 235 -26.15 -6.80 2.60
C THR A 235 -26.03 -6.59 1.09
N ALA A 236 -25.50 -5.43 0.71
CA ALA A 236 -25.09 -5.14 -0.65
C ALA A 236 -23.66 -4.57 -0.68
N THR A 237 -22.93 -4.92 -1.73
CA THR A 237 -21.54 -4.52 -1.95
C THR A 237 -21.43 -3.63 -3.17
N PHE A 238 -20.73 -2.51 -3.02
CA PHE A 238 -20.16 -1.73 -4.12
C PHE A 238 -18.67 -2.05 -4.22
N THR A 239 -18.18 -2.25 -5.43
CA THR A 239 -16.76 -2.47 -5.71
C THR A 239 -16.34 -1.67 -6.94
N GLY A 240 -15.23 -0.94 -6.84
CA GLY A 240 -14.63 -0.24 -7.97
C GLY A 240 -13.11 -0.16 -7.83
N THR A 241 -12.38 -0.10 -8.93
CA THR A 241 -10.92 -0.05 -8.92
C THR A 241 -10.44 1.29 -9.47
N ILE A 242 -9.59 1.97 -8.72
CA ILE A 242 -8.86 3.17 -9.15
C ILE A 242 -7.43 2.75 -9.46
N THR A 243 -6.90 3.21 -10.59
CA THR A 243 -5.51 2.97 -10.99
C THR A 243 -4.83 4.30 -11.25
N TYR A 244 -3.58 4.43 -10.82
CA TYR A 244 -2.72 5.59 -11.08
C TYR A 244 -1.51 5.19 -11.90
N THR A 245 -1.02 6.09 -12.75
CA THR A 245 0.21 5.88 -13.52
C THR A 245 0.97 7.19 -13.66
N THR A 246 2.24 7.22 -13.25
CA THR A 246 3.10 8.40 -13.37
C THR A 246 3.35 8.74 -14.85
N SER A 247 3.24 10.02 -15.19
CA SER A 247 3.31 10.49 -16.58
C SER A 247 4.74 10.82 -17.05
N ARG A 248 5.67 10.98 -16.11
CA ARG A 248 7.07 11.33 -16.36
C ARG A 248 7.97 10.81 -15.24
N ASP A 249 9.27 10.75 -15.50
CA ASP A 249 10.28 10.57 -14.47
C ASP A 249 10.19 11.74 -13.47
N TYR A 250 10.20 11.42 -12.17
CA TYR A 250 10.30 12.41 -11.11
C TYR A 250 11.62 12.24 -10.37
N THR A 251 12.44 13.29 -10.37
CA THR A 251 13.74 13.33 -9.68
C THR A 251 13.60 14.01 -8.33
N LEU A 252 13.72 13.23 -7.26
CA LEU A 252 13.98 13.72 -5.92
C LEU A 252 15.49 13.94 -5.74
N THR A 253 15.88 15.11 -5.24
CA THR A 253 17.27 15.42 -4.85
C THR A 253 17.33 15.73 -3.36
N GLN A 254 18.30 15.17 -2.65
CA GLN A 254 18.55 15.49 -1.25
C GLN A 254 18.97 16.96 -1.16
N THR A 255 18.16 17.77 -0.48
CA THR A 255 18.44 19.19 -0.26
C THR A 255 17.98 19.62 1.14
N GLY A 256 18.92 20.04 1.99
CA GLY A 256 18.61 20.39 3.39
C GLY A 256 17.96 19.22 4.13
N SER A 257 16.73 19.42 4.61
CA SER A 257 15.92 18.38 5.29
C SER A 257 15.08 17.51 4.35
N LYS A 258 15.09 17.74 3.03
CA LYS A 258 14.18 17.08 2.07
C LYS A 258 14.73 15.70 1.68
N TYR A 259 14.05 14.64 2.11
CA TYR A 259 14.53 13.25 1.99
C TYR A 259 13.59 12.32 1.19
N TYR A 260 12.29 12.63 1.09
CA TYR A 260 11.29 11.75 0.43
C TYR A 260 10.52 12.45 -0.69
N GLY A 261 9.89 11.64 -1.55
CA GLY A 261 8.85 12.01 -2.49
C GLY A 261 7.61 11.13 -2.30
N GLN A 262 6.44 11.68 -2.61
CA GLN A 262 5.14 10.99 -2.49
C GLN A 262 4.43 10.91 -3.84
N VAL A 263 3.78 9.78 -4.09
CA VAL A 263 2.71 9.61 -5.10
C VAL A 263 1.40 9.45 -4.36
N VAL A 264 0.39 10.27 -4.67
CA VAL A 264 -1.01 10.02 -4.25
C VAL A 264 -1.67 9.19 -5.34
N ILE A 265 -2.35 8.09 -4.97
CA ILE A 265 -3.02 7.20 -5.92
C ILE A 265 -4.47 7.64 -6.17
N LEU A 266 -5.14 8.18 -5.15
CA LEU A 266 -6.55 8.59 -5.25
C LEU A 266 -6.70 10.00 -5.84
N PRO A 267 -7.69 10.22 -6.71
CA PRO A 267 -7.80 11.45 -7.50
C PRO A 267 -8.37 12.66 -6.75
N GLY A 268 -8.77 12.47 -5.49
CA GLY A 268 -9.70 13.35 -4.79
C GLY A 268 -10.38 12.60 -3.65
N VAL A 269 -11.31 13.27 -2.98
CA VAL A 269 -12.15 12.69 -1.91
C VAL A 269 -12.95 11.51 -2.48
N ILE A 270 -13.06 10.43 -1.71
CA ILE A 270 -14.10 9.39 -1.92
C ILE A 270 -15.19 9.65 -0.90
N GLU A 271 -16.40 9.99 -1.34
CA GLU A 271 -17.53 10.25 -0.43
C GLU A 271 -18.51 9.07 -0.43
N VAL A 272 -18.76 8.52 0.76
CA VAL A 272 -19.85 7.57 1.03
C VAL A 272 -20.73 8.16 2.13
N TYR A 273 -22.02 8.36 1.85
CA TYR A 273 -22.98 8.89 2.82
C TYR A 273 -23.63 7.76 3.64
N PRO A 274 -23.35 7.65 4.96
CA PRO A 274 -23.67 6.46 5.74
C PRO A 274 -25.07 6.49 6.40
N ALA A 275 -25.83 7.58 6.29
CA ALA A 275 -27.04 7.78 7.10
C ALA A 275 -28.20 6.77 6.84
N TYR A 276 -28.15 6.03 5.72
CA TYR A 276 -29.09 4.94 5.43
C TYR A 276 -28.58 3.56 5.89
N GLY A 277 -27.49 3.52 6.65
CA GLY A 277 -26.85 2.31 7.16
C GLY A 277 -25.49 2.07 6.51
N PHE A 278 -24.60 1.47 7.30
CA PHE A 278 -23.21 1.18 6.93
C PHE A 278 -22.78 -0.15 7.54
N LYS A 279 -21.89 -0.90 6.87
CA LYS A 279 -21.25 -2.10 7.42
C LYS A 279 -19.74 -2.04 7.36
N SER A 280 -19.17 -1.71 6.21
CA SER A 280 -17.72 -1.48 6.09
C SER A 280 -17.32 -0.66 4.87
N PHE A 281 -16.19 0.00 4.96
CA PHE A 281 -15.49 0.67 3.86
C PHE A 281 -14.03 0.24 3.91
N SER A 282 -13.55 -0.35 2.83
CA SER A 282 -12.18 -0.85 2.70
C SER A 282 -11.51 -0.26 1.47
N LEU A 283 -10.25 0.10 1.63
CA LEU A 283 -9.33 0.40 0.54
C LEU A 283 -8.22 -0.66 0.59
N THR A 284 -8.03 -1.40 -0.50
CA THR A 284 -6.88 -2.30 -0.68
C THR A 284 -6.03 -1.74 -1.81
N SER A 285 -4.78 -1.37 -1.53
CA SER A 285 -3.89 -0.81 -2.54
C SER A 285 -2.67 -1.69 -2.78
N GLN A 286 -2.07 -1.57 -3.97
CA GLN A 286 -0.92 -2.35 -4.42
C GLN A 286 0.02 -1.52 -5.32
N VAL A 287 1.31 -1.86 -5.33
CA VAL A 287 2.25 -1.43 -6.38
C VAL A 287 2.23 -2.45 -7.51
N GLU A 288 1.53 -2.14 -8.62
CA GLU A 288 1.50 -3.02 -9.81
C GLU A 288 2.89 -3.07 -10.46
N SER A 289 3.53 -1.91 -10.65
CA SER A 289 4.91 -1.84 -11.12
C SER A 289 5.56 -0.51 -10.74
N ALA A 290 6.75 -0.50 -10.15
CA ALA A 290 7.52 0.73 -9.95
C ALA A 290 9.02 0.50 -10.16
N THR A 291 9.74 1.53 -10.58
CA THR A 291 11.21 1.51 -10.68
C THR A 291 11.76 2.81 -10.12
N ILE A 292 12.73 2.70 -9.21
CA ILE A 292 13.44 3.83 -8.62
C ILE A 292 14.93 3.63 -8.90
N THR A 293 15.55 4.62 -9.56
CA THR A 293 16.99 4.61 -9.82
C THR A 293 17.73 5.62 -8.96
N TYR A 294 18.87 5.23 -8.37
CA TYR A 294 19.63 6.05 -7.43
C TYR A 294 20.94 6.57 -8.01
N SER A 295 21.42 7.70 -7.48
CA SER A 295 22.75 8.23 -7.80
C SER A 295 23.28 9.14 -6.67
N GLY A 296 24.60 9.36 -6.65
CA GLY A 296 25.29 10.09 -5.57
C GLY A 296 25.60 9.24 -4.33
N ALA A 297 25.29 7.94 -4.37
CA ALA A 297 25.69 6.92 -3.39
C ALA A 297 25.67 5.55 -4.07
N GLU A 298 26.41 4.58 -3.53
CA GLU A 298 26.35 3.18 -3.96
C GLU A 298 25.14 2.47 -3.32
N VAL A 299 23.95 2.70 -3.90
CA VAL A 299 22.69 2.08 -3.49
C VAL A 299 22.05 1.37 -4.69
N PRO A 300 21.64 0.10 -4.56
CA PRO A 300 20.97 -0.64 -5.63
C PRO A 300 19.67 0.03 -6.09
N ASN A 301 19.41 0.02 -7.39
CA ASN A 301 18.12 0.40 -7.95
C ASN A 301 17.02 -0.53 -7.44
N VAL A 302 15.82 0.01 -7.21
CA VAL A 302 14.64 -0.74 -6.76
C VAL A 302 13.72 -0.96 -7.95
N GLN A 303 13.26 -2.20 -8.13
CA GLN A 303 12.19 -2.55 -9.05
C GLN A 303 11.16 -3.40 -8.30
N LEU A 304 9.90 -2.95 -8.29
CA LEU A 304 8.77 -3.60 -7.63
C LEU A 304 7.79 -4.06 -8.71
N ASN A 305 7.33 -5.31 -8.67
CA ASN A 305 6.35 -5.84 -9.64
C ASN A 305 5.27 -6.66 -8.90
N ASN A 306 4.04 -6.15 -8.84
CA ASN A 306 2.92 -6.70 -8.05
C ASN A 306 3.24 -6.89 -6.55
N GLU A 307 4.09 -6.03 -6.01
CA GLU A 307 4.54 -6.06 -4.61
C GLU A 307 3.77 -5.05 -3.75
N LEU A 308 4.03 -5.11 -2.44
CA LEU A 308 3.51 -4.16 -1.43
C LEU A 308 2.00 -3.95 -1.54
N GLN A 309 1.22 -4.97 -1.15
CA GLN A 309 -0.23 -4.85 -0.98
C GLN A 309 -0.57 -4.57 0.49
N THR A 310 -1.50 -3.66 0.76
CA THR A 310 -2.04 -3.47 2.12
C THR A 310 -3.48 -2.95 2.10
N THR A 311 -4.22 -3.14 3.20
CA THR A 311 -5.66 -2.85 3.30
C THR A 311 -6.00 -2.12 4.59
N ALA A 312 -6.64 -0.96 4.48
CA ALA A 312 -7.31 -0.31 5.61
C ALA A 312 -8.83 -0.46 5.46
N THR A 313 -9.51 -0.76 6.56
CA THR A 313 -10.97 -0.92 6.64
C THR A 313 -11.50 -0.16 7.86
N ILE A 314 -12.64 0.50 7.72
CA ILE A 314 -13.48 0.85 8.88
C ILE A 314 -14.83 0.14 8.82
N ARG A 315 -15.39 -0.22 9.97
CA ARG A 315 -16.62 -1.03 10.11
C ARG A 315 -17.65 -0.37 11.01
N SER A 316 -18.92 -0.75 10.84
CA SER A 316 -19.95 -0.52 11.85
C SER A 316 -19.52 -1.19 13.16
N CYS A 317 -19.49 -0.35 14.20
CA CYS A 317 -19.81 -0.72 15.56
C CYS A 317 -21.30 -0.37 15.81
#